data_AF-A0A1A9RZW5-F1
#
_entry.id   AF-A0A1A9RZW5-F1
#
_cell.length_a   1.000
_cell.length_b   1.000
_cell.length_c   1.000
_cell.angle_alpha   90.00
_cell.angle_beta   90.00
_cell.angle_gamma   90.00
#
_symmetry.space_group_name_H-M   'P 1'
#
loop_
_entity.id
_entity.type
_entity.pdbx_description
1 polymer ?
#
loop_
_entity_poly.entity_id
_entity_poly.type
_entity_poly.pdbx_seq_one_letter_code
_entity_poly.pdbx_strand_id
1 'polypeptide(L)'
;MKKLPPIFAACLLSFCAVASATTYECTDRQGRRTYTATPGPNCRAVTLGRVTTYPAPVSTAPGSPSYSSPAAQPAANESQRQAATERLRQAQQNLEEGRKVRYGNERNYARYLERIGKLEEEVNKAQQEVNNLNK
;
A
#
# COMPACT_ATOMS: atom_id res chain seq x y z
N MET A 1 0.82 -20.79 52.89
CA MET A 1 0.85 -21.12 51.45
C MET A 1 -0.34 -22.03 51.13
N LYS A 2 -1.43 -21.47 50.60
CA LYS A 2 -2.66 -22.22 50.28
C LYS A 2 -2.62 -22.57 48.78
N LYS A 3 -2.58 -23.87 48.46
CA LYS A 3 -2.55 -24.37 47.09
C LYS A 3 -3.92 -24.20 46.46
N LEU A 4 -4.01 -23.48 45.34
CA LEU A 4 -5.24 -23.40 44.54
C LEU A 4 -5.48 -24.75 43.83
N PRO A 5 -6.76 -25.18 43.70
CA PRO A 5 -7.11 -26.45 43.08
C PRO A 5 -6.97 -26.40 41.55
N PRO A 6 -6.58 -27.52 40.89
CA PRO A 6 -6.27 -27.59 39.46
C PRO A 6 -7.50 -27.55 38.53
N ILE A 7 -8.69 -27.26 39.08
CA ILE A 7 -9.95 -27.29 38.33
C ILE A 7 -10.17 -25.97 37.56
N PHE A 8 -9.49 -24.89 37.94
CA PHE A 8 -9.61 -23.60 37.26
C PHE A 8 -8.89 -23.52 35.89
N ALA A 9 -8.04 -24.49 35.54
CA ALA A 9 -7.28 -24.45 34.29
C ALA A 9 -8.04 -25.03 33.07
N ALA A 10 -9.17 -25.70 33.26
CA ALA A 10 -9.85 -26.43 32.18
C ALA A 10 -10.96 -25.63 31.44
N CYS A 11 -11.32 -24.43 31.91
CA CYS A 11 -12.42 -23.64 31.31
C CYS A 11 -12.00 -22.63 30.22
N LEU A 12 -10.72 -22.47 29.92
CA LEU A 12 -10.23 -21.42 29.01
C LEU A 12 -10.13 -21.82 27.53
N LEU A 13 -10.55 -23.03 27.14
CA LEU A 13 -10.40 -23.54 25.76
C LEU A 13 -11.72 -23.84 25.04
N SER A 14 -12.85 -23.32 25.51
CA SER A 14 -14.13 -23.48 24.81
C SER A 14 -14.64 -22.12 24.34
N PHE A 15 -15.01 -22.04 23.06
CA PHE A 15 -15.54 -20.88 22.32
C PHE A 15 -14.54 -19.99 21.57
N CYS A 16 -13.88 -20.56 20.56
CA CYS A 16 -13.69 -19.83 19.30
C CYS A 16 -14.82 -20.20 18.34
N ALA A 17 -15.95 -19.48 18.41
CA ALA A 17 -16.95 -19.56 17.36
C ALA A 17 -16.39 -18.86 16.11
N VAL A 18 -16.01 -19.63 15.09
CA VAL A 18 -15.66 -19.09 13.78
C VAL A 18 -16.93 -18.47 13.18
N ALA A 19 -17.06 -17.16 13.29
CA ALA A 19 -18.13 -16.40 12.65
C ALA A 19 -17.94 -16.48 11.13
N SER A 20 -18.64 -17.39 10.47
CA SER A 20 -18.75 -17.43 9.01
C SER A 20 -19.67 -16.29 8.58
N ALA A 21 -19.09 -15.20 8.09
CA ALA A 21 -19.85 -14.05 7.60
C ALA A 21 -20.54 -14.43 6.28
N THR A 22 -21.80 -14.85 6.36
CA THR A 22 -22.64 -15.04 5.17
C THR A 22 -22.84 -13.68 4.51
N THR A 23 -22.46 -13.55 3.24
CA THR A 23 -22.66 -12.32 2.47
C THR A 23 -24.02 -12.35 1.80
N TYR A 24 -24.75 -11.24 1.82
CA TYR A 24 -26.04 -11.07 1.18
C TYR A 24 -25.95 -10.03 0.08
N GLU A 25 -26.59 -10.28 -1.05
CA GLU A 25 -26.80 -9.30 -2.12
C GLU A 25 -28.22 -8.74 -1.98
N CYS A 26 -28.32 -7.44 -1.70
CA CYS A 26 -29.58 -6.71 -1.58
C CYS A 26 -29.83 -5.88 -2.83
N THR A 27 -31.05 -5.93 -3.35
CA THR A 27 -31.48 -5.08 -4.49
C THR A 27 -32.45 -4.01 -4.01
N ASP A 28 -32.15 -2.74 -4.29
CA ASP A 28 -33.04 -1.62 -3.94
C ASP A 28 -34.15 -1.40 -4.98
N ARG A 29 -35.07 -0.46 -4.69
CA ARG A 29 -36.20 -0.12 -5.59
C ARG A 29 -35.77 0.47 -6.93
N GLN A 30 -34.54 0.97 -7.03
CA GLN A 30 -33.94 1.52 -8.26
C GLN A 30 -33.10 0.46 -9.00
N GLY A 31 -33.05 -0.78 -8.52
CA GLY A 31 -32.31 -1.89 -9.12
C GLY A 31 -30.82 -1.94 -8.74
N ARG A 32 -30.35 -1.14 -7.78
CA ARG A 32 -28.95 -1.15 -7.36
C ARG A 32 -28.67 -2.33 -6.42
N ARG A 33 -27.53 -2.98 -6.61
CA ARG A 33 -27.08 -4.14 -5.83
C ARG A 33 -26.05 -3.72 -4.80
N THR A 34 -26.28 -4.09 -3.55
CA THR A 34 -25.37 -3.83 -2.43
C THR A 34 -25.07 -5.15 -1.71
N TYR A 35 -23.80 -5.39 -1.39
CA TYR A 35 -23.37 -6.56 -0.64
C TYR A 35 -23.18 -6.22 0.84
N THR A 36 -23.78 -7.00 1.75
CA THR A 36 -23.74 -6.77 3.20
C THR A 36 -23.56 -8.08 3.96
N ALA A 37 -23.04 -8.00 5.18
CA ALA A 37 -22.92 -9.14 6.09
C ALA A 37 -24.21 -9.37 6.93
N THR A 38 -25.15 -8.44 6.91
CA THR A 38 -26.40 -8.51 7.68
C THR A 38 -27.60 -8.76 6.77
N PRO A 39 -28.52 -9.68 7.14
CA PRO A 39 -29.73 -9.93 6.35
C PRO A 39 -30.68 -8.73 6.39
N GLY A 40 -31.49 -8.57 5.34
CA GLY A 40 -32.43 -7.46 5.21
C GLY A 40 -33.49 -7.70 4.12
N PRO A 41 -34.44 -6.77 3.95
CA PRO A 41 -35.47 -6.86 2.92
C PRO A 41 -34.85 -6.80 1.51
N ASN A 42 -35.34 -7.65 0.60
CA ASN A 42 -34.83 -7.82 -0.77
C ASN A 42 -33.35 -8.27 -0.85
N CYS A 43 -32.87 -8.98 0.17
CA CYS A 43 -31.52 -9.54 0.23
C CYS A 43 -31.55 -11.06 0.05
N ARG A 44 -30.63 -11.60 -0.74
CA ARG A 44 -30.42 -13.05 -0.86
C ARG A 44 -28.99 -13.43 -0.46
N ALA A 45 -28.81 -14.56 0.20
CA ALA A 45 -27.49 -15.06 0.54
C ALA A 45 -26.72 -15.40 -0.75
N VAL A 46 -25.46 -14.97 -0.83
CA VAL A 46 -24.59 -15.17 -1.99
C VAL A 46 -23.21 -15.62 -1.55
N THR A 47 -22.65 -16.56 -2.30
CA THR A 47 -21.25 -16.96 -2.17
C THR A 47 -20.44 -16.14 -3.17
N LEU A 48 -19.74 -15.12 -2.67
CA LEU A 48 -18.72 -14.46 -3.46
C LEU A 48 -17.60 -15.50 -3.67
N GLY A 49 -17.39 -15.93 -4.92
CA GLY A 49 -16.34 -16.88 -5.27
C GLY A 49 -14.95 -16.40 -4.84
N ARG A 50 -13.93 -17.22 -5.04
CA ARG A 50 -12.55 -16.83 -4.70
C ARG A 50 -12.15 -15.61 -5.53
N VAL A 51 -11.70 -14.54 -4.87
CA VAL A 51 -11.08 -13.40 -5.53
C VAL A 51 -9.74 -13.87 -6.12
N THR A 52 -9.64 -13.88 -7.44
CA THR A 52 -8.37 -14.14 -8.14
C THR A 52 -7.62 -12.83 -8.28
N THR A 53 -6.44 -12.74 -7.69
CA THR A 53 -5.51 -11.64 -7.96
C THR A 53 -4.57 -12.06 -9.07
N TYR A 54 -4.40 -11.22 -10.09
CA TYR A 54 -3.32 -11.39 -11.04
C TYR A 54 -2.05 -10.80 -10.41
N PRO A 55 -0.94 -11.57 -10.33
CA PRO A 55 0.33 -11.00 -9.90
C PRO A 55 0.77 -9.94 -10.90
N ALA A 56 1.32 -8.84 -10.41
CA ALA A 56 2.00 -7.88 -11.27
C ALA A 56 3.18 -8.59 -11.96
N PRO A 57 3.40 -8.35 -13.27
CA PRO A 57 4.54 -8.93 -13.95
C PRO A 57 5.83 -8.48 -13.24
N VAL A 58 6.67 -9.45 -12.88
CA VAL A 58 8.02 -9.16 -12.41
C VAL A 58 8.82 -8.65 -13.61
N SER A 59 9.18 -7.37 -13.61
CA SER A 59 10.18 -6.86 -14.57
C SER A 59 11.53 -7.43 -14.17
N THR A 60 11.93 -8.56 -14.75
CA THR A 60 13.33 -8.92 -14.86
C THR A 60 13.97 -7.90 -15.78
N ALA A 61 14.69 -6.93 -15.19
CA ALA A 61 15.56 -6.08 -15.97
C ALA A 61 16.56 -7.00 -16.71
N PRO A 62 16.70 -6.89 -18.05
CA PRO A 62 17.74 -7.63 -18.76
C PRO A 62 19.08 -7.21 -18.18
N GLY A 63 19.89 -8.20 -17.77
CA GLY A 63 21.25 -7.95 -17.30
C GLY A 63 22.00 -7.20 -18.40
N SER A 64 22.37 -5.95 -18.12
CA SER A 64 23.16 -5.14 -19.04
C SER A 64 24.47 -5.85 -19.34
N PRO A 65 24.89 -6.00 -20.60
CA PRO A 65 26.23 -6.48 -20.89
C PRO A 65 27.23 -5.46 -20.32
N SER A 66 28.19 -5.96 -19.54
CA SER A 66 29.33 -5.17 -19.08
C SER A 66 30.15 -4.76 -20.30
N TYR A 67 29.88 -3.57 -20.83
CA TYR A 67 30.69 -2.96 -21.86
C TYR A 67 31.79 -2.16 -21.20
N SER A 68 32.94 -2.81 -21.02
CA SER A 68 34.20 -2.11 -20.78
C SER A 68 34.60 -1.40 -22.08
N SER A 69 34.44 -0.08 -22.15
CA SER A 69 35.28 0.75 -23.01
C SER A 69 35.52 2.12 -22.37
N PRO A 70 36.77 2.61 -22.38
CA PRO A 70 37.13 3.88 -21.75
C PRO A 70 36.88 5.06 -22.71
N ALA A 71 36.66 6.23 -22.12
CA ALA A 71 36.70 7.56 -22.72
C ALA A 71 35.43 8.09 -23.43
N ALA A 72 34.44 8.50 -22.62
CA ALA A 72 33.49 9.59 -22.93
C ALA A 72 32.91 10.18 -21.62
N GLN A 73 33.75 10.81 -20.76
CA GLN A 73 33.41 11.00 -19.34
C GLN A 73 33.03 12.41 -18.79
N PRO A 74 32.87 13.50 -19.55
CA PRO A 74 32.27 14.73 -18.97
C PRO A 74 30.75 14.86 -19.20
N ALA A 75 30.30 14.81 -20.46
CA ALA A 75 28.94 15.22 -20.83
C ALA A 75 27.83 14.26 -20.38
N ALA A 76 28.09 12.95 -20.39
CA ALA A 76 27.14 11.95 -19.88
C ALA A 76 26.87 12.15 -18.37
N ASN A 77 27.90 12.49 -17.59
CA ASN A 77 27.80 12.74 -16.15
C ASN A 77 27.05 14.05 -15.83
N GLU A 78 27.14 15.06 -16.69
CA GLU A 78 26.43 16.33 -16.49
C GLU A 78 24.93 16.19 -16.77
N SER A 79 24.56 15.53 -17.87
CA SER A 79 23.16 15.24 -18.19
C SER A 79 22.47 14.38 -17.11
N GLN A 80 23.19 13.41 -16.55
CA GLN A 80 22.70 12.57 -15.45
C GLN A 80 22.49 13.38 -14.17
N ARG A 81 23.42 14.30 -13.84
CA ARG A 81 23.28 15.21 -12.69
C ARG A 81 22.08 16.13 -12.85
N GLN A 82 21.91 16.75 -14.01
CA GLN A 82 20.75 17.62 -14.30
C GLN A 82 19.43 16.85 -14.15
N ALA A 83 19.34 15.63 -14.70
CA ALA A 83 18.16 14.79 -14.56
C ALA A 83 17.87 14.42 -13.10
N ALA A 84 18.89 14.08 -12.31
CA ALA A 84 18.72 13.76 -10.89
C ALA A 84 18.27 14.99 -10.07
N THR A 85 18.83 16.17 -10.33
CA THR A 85 18.40 17.43 -9.70
C THR A 85 16.95 17.76 -10.02
N GLU A 86 16.54 17.55 -11.27
CA GLU A 86 15.16 17.78 -11.69
C GLU A 86 14.18 16.80 -11.01
N ARG A 87 14.55 15.52 -10.87
CA ARG A 87 13.73 14.55 -10.12
C ARG A 87 13.59 14.93 -8.65
N LEU A 88 14.67 15.40 -8.02
CA LEU A 88 14.62 15.89 -6.65
C LEU A 88 13.65 17.08 -6.51
N ARG A 89 13.73 18.05 -7.44
CA ARG A 89 12.83 19.20 -7.48
C ARG A 89 11.36 18.78 -7.61
N GLN A 90 11.06 17.85 -8.51
CA GLN A 90 9.72 17.32 -8.70
C GLN A 90 9.21 16.56 -7.46
N ALA A 91 10.04 15.72 -6.85
CA ALA A 91 9.66 14.99 -5.63
C ALA A 91 9.32 15.94 -4.48
N GLN A 92 10.09 17.03 -4.31
CA GLN A 92 9.81 18.06 -3.30
C GLN A 92 8.48 18.79 -3.56
N GLN A 93 8.19 19.13 -4.82
CA GLN A 93 6.91 19.74 -5.20
C GLN A 93 5.73 18.80 -4.93
N ASN A 94 5.85 17.53 -5.33
CA ASN A 94 4.82 16.53 -5.07
C ASN A 94 4.56 16.35 -3.57
N LEU A 95 5.61 16.38 -2.73
CA LEU A 95 5.47 16.34 -1.28
C LEU A 95 4.72 17.58 -0.75
N GLU A 96 5.07 18.77 -1.23
CA GLU A 96 4.41 20.01 -0.83
C GLU A 96 2.92 20.02 -1.21
N GLU A 97 2.60 19.64 -2.44
CA GLU A 97 1.23 19.50 -2.93
C GLU A 97 0.47 18.41 -2.16
N GLY A 98 1.11 17.26 -1.94
CA GLY A 98 0.54 16.14 -1.19
C GLY A 98 0.15 16.50 0.25
N ARG A 99 0.91 17.42 0.87
CA ARG A 99 0.63 17.98 2.21
C ARG A 99 -0.53 18.98 2.21
N LYS A 100 -0.73 19.75 1.13
CA LYS A 100 -1.85 20.70 0.98
C LYS A 100 -3.21 19.99 0.87
N VAL A 101 -3.24 18.78 0.32
CA VAL A 101 -4.48 18.01 0.11
C VAL A 101 -4.94 17.31 1.40
N ARG A 102 -5.79 17.98 2.20
CA ARG A 102 -6.50 17.39 3.34
C ARG A 102 -7.94 17.05 2.97
N TYR A 103 -8.23 15.77 2.71
CA TYR A 103 -9.60 15.31 2.47
C TYR A 103 -10.40 15.32 3.78
N GLY A 104 -11.33 16.25 3.92
CA GLY A 104 -12.05 16.59 5.15
C GLY A 104 -13.16 15.64 5.61
N ASN A 105 -13.00 14.31 5.53
CA ASN A 105 -13.97 13.35 6.11
C ASN A 105 -13.34 12.11 6.76
N GLU A 106 -12.25 12.31 7.51
CA GLU A 106 -11.94 11.68 8.81
C GLU A 106 -12.28 10.18 9.08
N ARG A 107 -12.17 9.33 8.07
CA ARG A 107 -11.59 7.96 8.15
C ARG A 107 -10.22 7.88 7.45
N ASN A 108 -9.70 9.03 7.01
CA ASN A 108 -8.62 9.18 6.01
C ASN A 108 -7.22 9.46 6.60
N TYR A 109 -7.06 9.77 7.89
CA TYR A 109 -5.74 10.19 8.41
C TYR A 109 -4.63 9.14 8.20
N ALA A 110 -4.95 7.85 8.34
CA ALA A 110 -4.01 6.77 8.01
C ALA A 110 -3.59 6.79 6.53
N ARG A 111 -4.52 7.02 5.60
CA ARG A 111 -4.22 7.14 4.16
C ARG A 111 -3.42 8.39 3.83
N TYR A 112 -3.67 9.48 4.54
CA TYR A 112 -2.85 10.69 4.47
C TYR A 112 -1.41 10.37 4.89
N LEU A 113 -1.20 9.75 6.05
CA LEU A 113 0.13 9.36 6.53
C LEU A 113 0.85 8.43 5.56
N GLU A 114 0.17 7.40 5.02
CA GLU A 114 0.73 6.50 4.01
C GLU A 114 1.18 7.26 2.75
N ARG A 115 0.35 8.20 2.28
CA ARG A 115 0.67 9.00 1.08
C ARG A 115 1.85 9.93 1.32
N ILE A 116 1.84 10.67 2.44
CA ILE A 116 2.95 11.56 2.79
C ILE A 116 4.24 10.78 3.00
N GLY A 117 4.19 9.64 3.70
CA GLY A 117 5.36 8.79 3.91
C GLY A 117 6.00 8.31 2.61
N LYS A 118 5.19 7.95 1.59
CA LYS A 118 5.72 7.60 0.26
C LYS A 118 6.40 8.78 -0.44
N LEU A 119 5.80 9.96 -0.38
CA LEU A 119 6.38 11.17 -0.97
C LEU A 119 7.70 11.58 -0.28
N GLU A 120 7.78 11.41 1.04
CA GLU A 120 9.01 11.64 1.80
C GLU A 120 10.11 10.62 1.43
N GLU A 121 9.75 9.34 1.22
CA GLU A 121 10.66 8.31 0.74
C GLU A 121 11.20 8.62 -0.67
N GLU A 122 10.34 9.09 -1.58
CA GLU A 122 10.74 9.52 -2.92
C GLU A 122 11.73 10.70 -2.89
N VAL A 123 11.49 11.70 -2.05
CA VAL A 123 12.43 12.82 -1.83
C VAL A 123 13.77 12.29 -1.32
N ASN A 124 13.76 11.37 -0.35
CA ASN A 124 14.99 10.80 0.20
C ASN A 124 15.79 10.04 -0.87
N LYS A 125 15.13 9.19 -1.67
CA LYS A 125 15.76 8.46 -2.78
C LYS A 125 16.37 9.41 -3.82
N ALA A 126 15.62 10.43 -4.23
CA ALA A 126 16.12 11.42 -5.19
C ALA A 126 17.31 12.22 -4.62
N GLN A 127 17.29 12.53 -3.32
CA GLN A 127 18.41 13.21 -2.66
C GLN A 127 19.67 12.32 -2.61
N GLN A 128 19.50 11.03 -2.32
CA GLN A 128 20.61 10.06 -2.35
C GLN A 128 21.20 9.93 -3.76
N GLU A 129 20.35 9.91 -4.80
CA GLU A 129 20.80 9.88 -6.20
C GLU A 129 21.68 11.09 -6.52
N VAL A 130 21.22 12.31 -6.19
CA VAL A 130 21.99 13.55 -6.39
C VAL A 130 23.31 13.51 -5.62
N ASN A 131 23.29 13.08 -4.36
CA ASN A 131 24.49 13.00 -3.52
C ASN A 131 25.51 12.02 -4.09
N ASN A 132 25.06 10.87 -4.60
CA ASN A 132 25.93 9.86 -5.19
C ASN A 132 26.60 10.35 -6.49
N LEU A 133 25.92 11.20 -7.27
CA LEU A 133 26.47 11.79 -8.50
C LEU A 133 27.38 13.00 -8.25
N ASN A 134 27.34 13.57 -7.05
CA ASN A 134 28.16 14.70 -6.63
C ASN A 134 29.37 14.28 -5.78
N LYS A 135 29.47 12.99 -5.42
CA LYS A 135 30.59 12.41 -4.68
C LYS A 135 31.72 12.00 -5.61
#